data_AF-A0A811SB27-F1
#
_entry.id   AF-A0A811SB27-F1
#
_cell.length_a   1.000
_cell.length_b   1.000
_cell.length_c   1.000
_cell.angle_alpha   90.00
_cell.angle_beta   90.00
_cell.angle_gamma   90.00
#
_symmetry.space_group_name_H-M   'P 1'
#
loop_
_entity.id
_entity.type
_entity.pdbx_description
1 polymer ?
#
loop_
_entity_poly.entity_id
_entity_poly.type
_entity_poly.pdbx_seq_one_letter_code
_entity_poly.pdbx_strand_id
1 'polypeptide(L)' 'MPIMLRSCACILNEMDEAELAKYGECPLDPGGYFVVKGTEKVILIQEQLSKNRIIVDTDSKGRFD' A
#
# COMPACT_ATOMS: atom_id res chain seq x y z
N MET A 1 -6.83 10.47 10.74
CA MET A 1 -6.52 9.41 9.77
C MET A 1 -5.06 9.54 9.36
N PRO A 2 -4.24 8.47 9.41
CA PRO A 2 -2.89 8.48 8.84
C PRO A 2 -2.93 8.69 7.32
N ILE A 3 -2.05 9.53 6.78
CA ILE A 3 -1.92 9.79 5.34
C ILE A 3 -0.68 9.04 4.84
N MET A 4 -0.81 8.36 3.70
CA MET A 4 0.30 7.69 3.03
C MET A 4 1.21 8.73 2.39
N LEU A 5 2.53 8.59 2.56
CA LEU A 5 3.49 9.51 2.00
C LEU A 5 3.41 9.49 0.46
N ARG A 6 3.43 10.68 -0.16
CA ARG A 6 3.27 10.90 -1.62
C ARG A 6 1.92 10.44 -2.21
N SER A 7 0.90 10.18 -1.39
CA SER A 7 -0.48 10.03 -1.90
C SER A 7 -1.09 11.37 -2.29
N CYS A 8 -2.21 11.37 -3.00
CA CYS A 8 -2.92 12.60 -3.41
C CYS A 8 -3.36 13.51 -2.25
N ALA A 9 -3.42 13.00 -1.03
CA ALA A 9 -3.73 13.76 0.18
C ALA A 9 -2.47 14.22 0.96
N CYS A 10 -1.27 13.83 0.50
CA CYS A 10 0.00 14.23 1.09
C CYS A 10 0.46 15.56 0.50
N ILE A 11 1.09 16.41 1.32
CA ILE A 11 1.67 17.67 0.85
C ILE A 11 2.78 17.46 -0.20
N LEU A 12 3.49 16.32 -0.14
CA LEU A 12 4.59 15.98 -1.06
C LEU A 12 4.09 15.46 -2.42
N ASN A 13 2.78 15.44 -2.67
CA ASN A 13 2.22 14.97 -3.94
C ASN A 13 2.63 15.90 -5.09
N GLU A 14 3.16 15.32 -6.17
CA GLU A 14 3.53 16.04 -7.41
C GLU A 14 4.58 17.16 -7.24
N MET A 15 5.30 17.20 -6.10
CA MET A 15 6.40 18.14 -5.90
C MET A 15 7.60 17.82 -6.79
N ASP A 16 8.26 18.86 -7.28
CA ASP A 16 9.52 18.72 -8.02
C ASP A 16 10.71 18.47 -7.08
N GLU A 17 11.87 18.11 -7.65
CA GLU A 17 13.08 17.82 -6.86
C GLU A 17 13.54 19.03 -6.02
N ALA A 18 13.32 20.25 -6.50
CA ALA A 18 13.73 21.46 -5.80
C ALA A 18 12.80 21.77 -4.61
N GLU A 19 11.51 21.47 -4.74
CA GLU A 19 10.52 21.55 -3.68
C GLU A 19 10.80 20.49 -2.62
N LEU A 20 11.01 19.22 -3.01
CA LEU A 20 11.35 18.14 -2.09
C LEU A 20 12.63 18.46 -1.29
N ALA A 21 13.65 19.02 -1.93
CA ALA A 21 14.87 19.46 -1.26
C ALA A 21 14.61 20.56 -0.21
N LYS A 22 13.66 21.48 -0.44
CA LYS A 22 13.27 22.50 0.56
C LYS A 22 12.57 21.89 1.77
N TYR A 23 11.85 20.79 1.59
CA TYR A 23 11.23 20.03 2.68
C TYR A 23 12.20 19.04 3.35
N GLY A 24 13.44 18.93 2.85
CA GLY A 24 14.42 17.96 3.37
C GLY A 24 14.14 16.51 2.97
N GLU A 25 13.28 16.32 1.96
CA GLU A 25 12.87 15.02 1.47
C GLU A 25 13.73 14.55 0.31
N CYS A 26 13.96 13.24 0.22
CA CYS A 26 14.74 12.65 -0.87
C CYS A 26 13.86 12.51 -2.13
N PRO A 27 14.26 13.04 -3.30
CA PRO A 27 13.49 12.87 -4.54
C PRO A 27 13.34 11.40 -4.95
N LEU A 28 14.34 10.57 -4.64
CA LEU A 28 14.37 9.14 -4.93
C LEU A 28 13.60 8.26 -3.94
N ASP A 29 12.98 8.83 -2.90
CA ASP A 29 12.12 8.06 -1.99
C ASP A 29 10.88 7.55 -2.75
N PRO A 30 10.62 6.23 -2.81
CA PRO A 30 9.42 5.70 -3.46
C PRO A 30 8.10 6.19 -2.81
N GLY A 31 8.10 6.57 -1.54
CA GLY A 31 6.88 6.85 -0.78
C GLY A 31 6.01 5.59 -0.59
N GLY A 32 4.69 5.75 -0.45
CA GLY A 32 3.77 4.60 -0.37
C GLY A 32 3.71 3.91 1.00
N TYR A 33 4.36 4.49 2.02
CA TYR A 33 4.34 4.02 3.41
C TYR A 33 3.66 5.06 4.32
N PHE A 34 3.44 4.67 5.58
CA PHE A 34 2.87 5.50 6.62
C PHE A 34 3.90 5.77 7.71
N VAL A 35 3.91 7.00 8.23
CA VAL A 35 4.67 7.34 9.43
C VAL A 35 3.75 7.26 10.64
N VAL A 36 4.00 6.28 11.52
CA VAL A 36 3.21 6.06 12.75
C VAL A 36 4.15 6.14 13.93
N LYS A 37 3.94 7.13 14.82
CA LYS A 37 4.79 7.39 15.99
C LYS A 37 6.30 7.51 15.65
N GLY A 38 6.60 8.18 14.53
CA GLY A 38 7.98 8.37 14.07
C GLY A 38 8.63 7.13 13.45
N THR A 39 7.88 6.05 13.19
CA THR A 39 8.36 4.87 12.49
C THR A 39 7.65 4.69 11.16
N GLU A 40 8.41 4.38 10.12
CA GLU A 40 7.89 4.04 8.80
C GLU A 40 7.29 2.62 8.80
N LYS A 41 6.09 2.50 8.26
CA LYS A 41 5.32 1.26 8.20
C LYS A 41 4.67 1.10 6.83
N VAL A 42 4.88 -0.05 6.22
CA VAL A 42 4.27 -0.44 4.94
C VAL A 42 3.18 -1.47 5.22
N ILE A 43 2.04 -1.34 4.55
CA ILE A 43 1.01 -2.39 4.52
C ILE A 43 1.40 -3.37 3.41
N LEU A 44 1.65 -4.63 3.78
CA LEU A 44 1.96 -5.67 2.81
C LEU A 44 0.72 -6.03 1.99
N ILE A 45 0.92 -6.22 0.69
CA ILE A 45 -0.13 -6.72 -0.20
C ILE A 45 -0.46 -8.16 0.25
N GLN A 46 -1.74 -8.41 0.47
CA GLN A 46 -2.25 -9.73 0.82
C GLN A 46 -3.01 -10.29 -0.37
N GLU A 47 -2.61 -11.47 -0.84
CA GLU A 47 -3.40 -12.23 -1.78
C GLU A 47 -4.67 -12.73 -1.09
N GLN A 48 -5.81 -12.56 -1.75
CA GLN A 48 -7.10 -13.01 -1.25
C GLN A 48 -7.88 -13.68 -2.38
N LEU A 49 -8.73 -14.63 -2.00
CA LEU A 49 -9.66 -15.24 -2.94
C LEU A 49 -10.58 -14.18 -3.56
N SER A 50 -10.91 -14.39 -4.82
CA SER A 50 -11.85 -13.54 -5.54
C SER A 50 -13.20 -13.54 -4.81
N LYS A 51 -13.67 -12.35 -4.44
CA LYS A 51 -14.99 -12.18 -3.84
C LYS A 51 -16.07 -12.45 -4.88
N ASN A 52 -17.24 -12.92 -4.43
CA ASN A 52 -18.41 -13.19 -5.27
C ASN A 52 -18.17 -14.22 -6.39
N ARG A 53 -17.29 -15.19 -6.15
CA ARG A 53 -17.03 -16.31 -7.07
C ARG A 53 -17.41 -17.62 -6.40
N ILE A 54 -18.22 -18.43 -7.07
CA ILE A 54 -18.50 -19.81 -6.65
C ILE A 54 -17.24 -20.62 -6.95
N ILE A 55 -16.65 -21.19 -5.91
CA ILE A 55 -15.52 -22.13 -6.01
C ILE A 55 -16.13 -23.50 -5.72
N VAL A 56 -15.98 -24.42 -6.67
CA VAL A 56 -16.34 -25.83 -6.50
C VAL A 56 -15.03 -26.59 -6.44
N ASP A 57 -14.79 -27.30 -5.34
CA ASP A 57 -13.59 -28.13 -5.18
C ASP A 57 -14.01 -29.59 -4.96
N THR A 58 -13.08 -30.51 -5.17
CA THR A 58 -13.31 -31.93 -4.86
C THR A 58 -12.46 -32.32 -3.65
N ASP A 59 -13.12 -32.74 -2.57
CA ASP A 59 -12.43 -33.28 -1.39
C ASP A 59 -11.57 -34.48 -1.82
N SER A 60 -10.53 -34.76 -1.04
CA SER A 60 -9.67 -35.95 -1.09
C SER A 60 -10.42 -37.30 -1.17
N LYS A 61 -11.71 -37.33 -0.86
CA LYS A 61 -12.61 -38.49 -0.94
C LYS A 61 -13.49 -38.51 -2.21
N GLY A 62 -13.29 -37.60 -3.14
CA GLY A 62 -14.01 -37.53 -4.42
C GLY A 62 -15.43 -36.96 -4.32
N ARG A 63 -15.75 -36.22 -3.25
CA ARG A 63 -17.04 -35.53 -3.08
C ARG A 63 -16.89 -34.06 -3.46
N PHE A 64 -17.91 -33.49 -4.08
CA PHE A 64 -17.94 -32.06 -4.41
C PHE A 64 -18.24 -31.26 -3.13
N ASP A 65 -17.38 -30.31 -2.80
CA ASP A 65 -17.54 -29.30 -1.72
C ASP A 65 -17.91 -27.93 -2.31
#